data_AF-A0A1A0LE97-F1
#
_entry.id   AF-A0A1A0LE97-F1
#
_cell.length_a   1.000
_cell.length_b   1.000
_cell.length_c   1.000
_cell.angle_alpha   90.00
_cell.angle_beta   90.00
_cell.angle_gamma   90.00
#
_symmetry.space_group_name_H-M   'P 1'
#
loop_
_entity.id
_entity.type
_entity.pdbx_description
1 polymer ?
#
loop_
_entity_poly.entity_id
_entity_poly.type
_entity_poly.pdbx_seq_one_letter_code
_entity_poly.pdbx_strand_id
1 'polypeptide(L)'
;MITLRRFGVLWVPLLAVGAGVAVFWLLPAVWAACSVSDWDPSRAAGIVVYAPLTGLAALVLCWSSYALLATRASFWVAALAPIVSAGLALLVIWSVVAWQHDKAGVLYDLCPHGAPPWWPSWVPL
;
A
#
# COMPACT_ATOMS: atom_id res chain seq x y z
N MET A 1 -0.84 -27.82 8.70
CA MET A 1 -1.98 -26.98 8.28
C MET A 1 -2.46 -26.02 9.38
N ILE A 2 -2.60 -26.44 10.65
CA ILE A 2 -3.04 -25.57 11.76
C ILE A 2 -2.08 -24.38 12.00
N THR A 3 -0.78 -24.59 11.89
CA THR A 3 0.25 -23.55 12.11
C THR A 3 0.18 -22.41 11.09
N LEU A 4 -0.04 -22.74 9.81
CA LEU A 4 -0.20 -21.75 8.73
C LEU A 4 -1.46 -20.90 8.91
N ARG A 5 -2.58 -21.51 9.32
CA ARG A 5 -3.80 -20.76 9.62
C ARG A 5 -3.63 -19.79 10.80
N ARG A 6 -2.93 -20.21 11.87
CA ARG A 6 -2.61 -19.35 13.01
C ARG A 6 -1.65 -18.22 12.64
N PHE A 7 -0.70 -18.49 11.76
CA PHE A 7 0.22 -17.47 11.25
C PHE A 7 -0.53 -16.37 10.49
N GLY A 8 -1.49 -16.73 9.63
CA GLY A 8 -2.31 -15.77 8.89
C GLY A 8 -3.06 -14.76 9.76
N VAL A 9 -3.53 -15.18 10.94
CA VAL A 9 -4.26 -14.32 11.89
C VAL A 9 -3.41 -13.16 12.41
N LEU A 10 -2.09 -13.35 12.54
CA LEU A 10 -1.16 -12.29 12.95
C LEU A 10 -0.53 -11.59 11.75
N TRP A 11 -0.21 -12.34 10.70
CA TRP A 11 0.48 -11.85 9.51
C TRP A 11 -0.34 -10.81 8.73
N VAL A 12 -1.61 -11.11 8.46
CA VAL A 12 -2.44 -10.24 7.62
C VAL A 12 -2.74 -8.88 8.27
N PRO A 13 -3.14 -8.80 9.55
CA PRO A 13 -3.32 -7.51 10.22
C PRO A 13 -2.03 -6.70 10.28
N LEU A 14 -0.88 -7.37 10.46
CA LEU A 14 0.42 -6.69 10.48
C LEU A 14 0.74 -6.07 9.12
N LEU A 15 0.47 -6.76 8.01
CA LEU A 15 0.59 -6.20 6.67
C LEU A 15 -0.38 -5.04 6.43
N ALA A 16 -1.62 -5.14 6.89
CA ALA A 16 -2.62 -4.09 6.73
C ALA A 16 -2.24 -2.81 7.49
N VAL A 17 -1.84 -2.94 8.76
CA VAL A 17 -1.34 -1.81 9.56
C VAL A 17 -0.07 -1.26 8.93
N GLY A 18 0.85 -2.14 8.51
CA GLY A 18 2.07 -1.75 7.81
C GLY A 18 1.80 -0.95 6.54
N ALA A 19 0.80 -1.33 5.74
CA ALA A 19 0.41 -0.61 4.54
C ALA A 19 -0.17 0.77 4.84
N GLY A 20 -1.05 0.88 5.84
CA GLY A 20 -1.59 2.17 6.27
C GLY A 20 -0.51 3.11 6.80
N VAL A 21 0.40 2.59 7.65
CA VAL A 21 1.54 3.35 8.16
C VAL A 21 2.49 3.74 7.03
N ALA A 22 2.79 2.84 6.09
CA ALA A 22 3.64 3.14 4.95
C ALA A 22 3.07 4.32 4.14
N VAL A 23 1.79 4.29 3.78
CA VAL A 23 1.14 5.38 3.04
C VAL A 23 1.11 6.68 3.85
N PHE A 24 0.89 6.62 5.16
CA PHE A 24 0.94 7.79 6.05
C PHE A 24 2.30 8.51 6.00
N TRP A 25 3.40 7.78 5.87
CA TRP A 25 4.74 8.34 5.76
C TRP A 25 5.17 8.67 4.33
N LEU A 26 4.78 7.83 3.36
CA LEU A 26 5.22 7.96 1.97
C LEU A 26 4.58 9.19 1.30
N LEU A 27 3.28 9.41 1.49
CA LEU A 27 2.55 10.53 0.86
C LEU A 27 3.17 11.89 1.21
N PRO A 28 3.38 12.25 2.49
CA PRO A 28 4.05 13.50 2.84
C PRO A 28 5.46 13.62 2.25
N ALA A 29 6.24 12.53 2.23
CA ALA A 29 7.59 12.53 1.71
C ALA A 29 7.62 12.82 0.19
N VAL A 30 6.68 12.26 -0.56
CA VAL A 30 6.48 12.54 -1.99
C VAL A 30 6.07 14.00 -2.18
N TRP A 31 5.11 14.48 -1.39
CA TRP A 31 4.61 15.85 -1.49
C TRP A 31 5.68 16.90 -1.19
N ALA A 32 6.50 16.66 -0.17
CA ALA A 32 7.62 17.52 0.20
C ALA A 32 8.68 17.60 -0.92
N ALA A 33 8.92 16.49 -1.63
CA ALA A 33 9.87 16.46 -2.74
C ALA A 33 9.36 17.21 -3.99
N CYS A 34 8.04 17.28 -4.18
CA CYS A 34 7.42 18.06 -5.27
C CYS A 34 7.32 19.57 -4.95
N SER A 35 8.14 20.09 -4.02
CA SER A 35 8.22 21.51 -3.65
C SER A 35 6.90 22.16 -3.23
N VAL A 36 5.94 21.37 -2.76
CA VAL A 36 4.71 21.94 -2.22
C VAL A 36 4.95 22.40 -0.78
N SER A 37 5.53 23.59 -0.64
CA SER A 37 5.83 24.19 0.67
C SER A 37 4.59 24.77 1.37
N ASP A 38 3.47 24.90 0.66
CA ASP A 38 2.25 25.48 1.23
C ASP A 38 1.40 24.40 1.90
N TRP A 39 1.30 24.50 3.23
CA TRP A 39 0.47 23.65 4.05
C TRP A 39 -1.01 23.88 3.73
N ASP A 40 -1.58 23.00 2.92
CA ASP A 40 -2.99 23.03 2.55
C ASP A 40 -3.79 22.03 3.41
N PRO A 41 -4.74 22.49 4.26
CA PRO A 41 -5.50 21.63 5.16
C PRO A 41 -6.30 20.54 4.43
N SER A 42 -6.66 20.76 3.17
CA SER A 42 -7.32 19.74 2.34
C SER A 42 -6.45 18.49 2.10
N ARG A 43 -5.12 18.65 2.11
CA ARG A 43 -4.15 17.55 1.88
C ARG A 43 -3.86 16.76 3.14
N ALA A 44 -3.77 17.45 4.28
CA ALA A 44 -3.68 16.79 5.58
C ALA A 44 -4.92 15.93 5.84
N ALA A 45 -6.12 16.42 5.47
CA ALA A 45 -7.34 15.63 5.50
C ALA A 45 -7.26 14.42 4.55
N GLY A 46 -6.67 14.59 3.35
CA GLY A 46 -6.37 13.51 2.42
C GLY A 46 -5.57 12.37 3.06
N ILE A 47 -4.46 12.65 3.75
CA ILE A 47 -3.62 11.60 4.40
C ILE A 47 -4.43 10.82 5.43
N VAL A 48 -5.19 11.53 6.26
CA VAL A 48 -6.01 10.94 7.32
C VAL A 48 -7.12 10.04 6.74
N VAL A 49 -7.53 10.26 5.50
CA VAL A 49 -8.50 9.42 4.78
C VAL A 49 -7.81 8.28 4.01
N TYR A 50 -6.74 8.56 3.26
CA TYR A 50 -6.06 7.56 2.43
C TYR A 50 -5.32 6.51 3.25
N ALA A 51 -4.69 6.85 4.37
CA ALA A 51 -3.96 5.89 5.20
C ALA A 51 -4.87 4.76 5.75
N PRO A 52 -6.01 5.04 6.41
CA PRO A 52 -6.91 3.97 6.87
C PRO A 52 -7.58 3.23 5.72
N LEU A 53 -7.93 3.91 4.61
CA LEU A 53 -8.48 3.24 3.43
C LEU A 53 -7.49 2.26 2.81
N THR A 54 -6.21 2.63 2.74
CA THR A 54 -5.13 1.75 2.28
C THR A 54 -5.02 0.53 3.19
N GLY A 55 -5.01 0.75 4.51
CA GLY A 55 -4.97 -0.33 5.49
C GLY A 55 -6.15 -1.29 5.36
N LEU A 56 -7.37 -0.76 5.16
CA LEU A 56 -8.58 -1.57 4.94
C LEU A 56 -8.53 -2.34 3.61
N ALA A 57 -8.12 -1.69 2.52
CA ALA A 57 -7.98 -2.34 1.22
C ALA A 57 -6.93 -3.47 1.26
N ALA A 58 -5.77 -3.21 1.88
CA ALA A 58 -4.74 -4.20 2.11
C ALA A 58 -5.27 -5.34 3.00
N LEU A 59 -6.00 -5.04 4.07
CA LEU A 59 -6.60 -6.05 4.93
C LEU A 59 -7.51 -7.00 4.14
N VAL A 60 -8.45 -6.46 3.37
CA VAL A 60 -9.41 -7.26 2.59
C VAL A 60 -8.69 -8.12 1.56
N LEU A 61 -7.76 -7.56 0.79
CA LEU A 61 -7.05 -8.28 -0.27
C LEU A 61 -6.09 -9.35 0.27
N CYS A 62 -5.32 -9.02 1.32
CA CYS A 62 -4.43 -9.96 1.99
C CYS A 62 -5.21 -11.07 2.67
N TRP A 63 -6.35 -10.77 3.31
CA TRP A 63 -7.14 -11.81 3.97
C TRP A 63 -7.79 -12.75 2.97
N SER A 64 -8.34 -12.20 1.88
CA SER A 64 -8.97 -12.98 0.80
C SER A 64 -7.98 -13.92 0.13
N SER A 65 -6.82 -13.39 -0.28
CA SER A 65 -5.76 -14.19 -0.91
C SER A 65 -5.18 -15.24 0.04
N TYR A 66 -4.92 -14.87 1.29
CA TYR A 66 -4.37 -15.80 2.28
C TYR A 66 -5.35 -16.94 2.58
N ALA A 67 -6.65 -16.64 2.76
CA ALA A 67 -7.67 -17.66 2.97
C ALA A 67 -7.81 -18.62 1.77
N LEU A 68 -7.77 -18.11 0.54
CA LEU A 68 -7.84 -18.93 -0.67
C LEU A 68 -6.64 -19.85 -0.85
N LEU A 69 -5.44 -19.39 -0.50
CA LEU A 69 -4.21 -20.17 -0.64
C LEU A 69 -4.02 -21.15 0.53
N ALA A 70 -4.31 -20.73 1.76
CA ALA A 70 -4.14 -21.55 2.97
C ALA A 70 -5.17 -22.68 3.11
N THR A 71 -6.25 -22.67 2.31
CA THR A 71 -7.25 -23.75 2.25
C THR A 71 -6.93 -24.83 1.22
N ARG A 72 -5.92 -24.63 0.36
CA ARG A 72 -5.52 -25.61 -0.66
C ARG A 72 -4.86 -26.84 -0.04
N ALA A 73 -5.14 -28.01 -0.62
CA ALA A 73 -4.61 -29.30 -0.17
C ALA A 73 -3.10 -29.47 -0.43
N SER A 74 -2.55 -28.76 -1.42
CA SER A 74 -1.12 -28.77 -1.74
C SER A 74 -0.34 -27.87 -0.79
N PHE A 75 0.61 -28.45 -0.07
CA PHE A 75 1.50 -27.72 0.85
C PHE A 75 2.26 -26.58 0.15
N TRP A 76 2.76 -26.83 -1.06
CA TRP A 76 3.50 -25.83 -1.85
C TRP A 76 2.65 -24.60 -2.16
N VAL A 77 1.36 -24.79 -2.45
CA VAL A 77 0.44 -23.68 -2.72
C VAL A 77 0.10 -22.92 -1.44
N ALA A 78 -0.09 -23.62 -0.33
CA ALA A 78 -0.32 -22.99 0.96
C ALA A 78 0.89 -22.19 1.45
N ALA A 79 2.12 -22.62 1.13
CA ALA A 79 3.35 -21.91 1.48
C ALA A 79 3.52 -20.58 0.73
N LEU A 80 2.85 -20.39 -0.42
CA LEU A 80 2.86 -19.13 -1.16
C LEU A 80 1.93 -18.05 -0.57
N ALA A 81 0.99 -18.42 0.31
CA ALA A 81 0.05 -17.49 0.95
C ALA A 81 0.70 -16.23 1.56
N PRO A 82 1.76 -16.33 2.41
CA PRO A 82 2.40 -15.14 2.97
C PRO A 82 3.05 -14.26 1.90
N ILE A 83 3.68 -14.86 0.89
CA ILE A 83 4.36 -14.12 -0.18
C ILE A 83 3.36 -13.34 -1.02
N VAL A 84 2.26 -13.99 -1.43
CA VAL A 84 1.21 -13.35 -2.24
C VAL A 84 0.54 -12.22 -1.47
N SER A 85 0.20 -12.44 -0.19
CA SER A 85 -0.39 -11.38 0.65
C SER A 85 0.56 -10.18 0.84
N ALA A 86 1.85 -10.41 1.05
CA ALA A 86 2.83 -9.32 1.12
C ALA A 86 2.94 -8.54 -0.19
N GLY A 87 2.96 -9.24 -1.32
CA GLY A 87 2.96 -8.62 -2.65
C GLY A 87 1.71 -7.76 -2.88
N LEU A 88 0.54 -8.24 -2.47
CA LEU A 88 -0.71 -7.47 -2.57
C LEU A 88 -0.68 -6.21 -1.69
N ALA A 89 -0.16 -6.29 -0.46
CA ALA A 89 0.00 -5.11 0.39
C ALA A 89 0.89 -4.06 -0.27
N LEU A 90 2.01 -4.47 -0.87
CA LEU A 90 2.90 -3.58 -1.62
C LEU A 90 2.21 -2.96 -2.85
N LEU A 91 1.43 -3.75 -3.59
CA LEU A 91 0.67 -3.26 -4.73
C LEU A 91 -0.40 -2.23 -4.31
N VAL A 92 -1.05 -2.43 -3.17
CA VAL A 92 -2.01 -1.45 -2.64
C VAL A 92 -1.31 -0.14 -2.30
N ILE A 93 -0.19 -0.19 -1.57
CA ILE A 93 0.60 1.02 -1.25
C ILE A 93 1.01 1.74 -2.54
N TRP A 94 1.56 0.99 -3.49
CA TRP A 94 1.98 1.52 -4.79
C TRP A 94 0.83 2.17 -5.56
N SER A 95 -0.32 1.50 -5.64
CA SER A 95 -1.50 2.01 -6.36
C SER A 95 -2.02 3.32 -5.80
N VAL A 96 -1.99 3.51 -4.48
CA VAL A 96 -2.42 4.76 -3.83
C VAL A 96 -1.46 5.90 -4.17
N VAL A 97 -0.16 5.62 -4.23
CA VAL A 97 0.86 6.61 -4.56
C VAL A 97 0.82 6.98 -6.04
N ALA A 98 0.71 5.98 -6.92
CA ALA A 98 0.55 6.18 -8.36
C ALA A 98 -0.72 6.97 -8.69
N TRP A 99 -1.84 6.67 -8.01
CA TRP A 99 -3.09 7.41 -8.18
C TRP A 99 -2.96 8.92 -7.91
N GLN A 100 -2.09 9.33 -7.00
CA GLN A 100 -1.84 10.76 -6.77
C GLN A 100 -1.14 11.45 -7.95
N HIS A 101 -0.44 10.69 -8.81
CA HIS A 101 0.29 11.18 -9.98
C HIS A 101 -0.48 10.99 -11.30
N ASP A 102 -1.65 10.34 -11.29
CA ASP A 102 -2.54 10.29 -12.46
C ASP A 102 -3.23 11.64 -12.68
N LYS A 103 -3.76 11.92 -13.88
CA LYS A 103 -4.39 13.21 -14.27
C LYS A 103 -5.55 13.64 -13.37
N ALA A 104 -6.15 12.70 -12.64
CA ALA A 104 -7.20 12.96 -11.66
C ALA A 104 -6.68 13.14 -10.22
N GLY A 105 -5.38 12.94 -10.00
CA GLY A 105 -4.69 12.99 -8.72
C GLY A 105 -4.18 14.38 -8.39
N VAL A 106 -3.98 14.63 -7.08
CA VAL A 106 -3.61 15.95 -6.57
C VAL A 106 -2.21 16.38 -7.02
N LEU A 107 -1.32 15.43 -7.34
CA LEU A 107 0.09 15.70 -7.63
C LEU A 107 0.43 15.88 -9.11
N TYR A 108 -0.48 15.57 -10.02
CA TYR A 108 -0.23 15.65 -11.46
C TYR A 108 0.21 17.06 -11.89
N ASP A 109 -0.44 18.09 -11.36
CA ASP A 109 -0.13 19.48 -11.69
C ASP A 109 1.01 20.06 -10.84
N LEU A 110 1.32 19.44 -9.69
CA LEU A 110 2.27 19.97 -8.70
C LEU A 110 3.69 19.41 -8.86
N CYS A 111 3.86 18.29 -9.57
CA CYS A 111 5.14 17.63 -9.73
C CYS A 111 5.55 17.58 -11.21
N PRO A 112 6.22 18.62 -11.75
CA PRO A 112 6.58 18.71 -13.17
C PRO A 112 7.57 17.63 -13.65
N HIS A 113 8.17 16.85 -12.74
CA HIS A 113 9.10 15.76 -13.05
C HIS A 113 8.51 14.35 -12.86
N GLY A 114 7.22 14.22 -12.53
CA GLY A 114 6.50 12.94 -12.43
C GLY A 114 6.85 12.05 -11.24
N ALA A 115 8.10 12.07 -10.75
CA ALA A 115 8.56 11.27 -9.61
C ALA A 115 9.55 12.05 -8.73
N PRO A 116 9.55 11.85 -7.39
CA PRO A 116 10.61 12.34 -6.51
C PRO A 116 12.01 11.80 -6.92
N PRO A 117 13.11 12.55 -6.70
CA PRO A 117 14.46 12.09 -7.06
C PRO A 117 14.93 10.82 -6.35
N TRP A 118 14.37 10.56 -5.16
CA TRP A 118 14.64 9.36 -4.38
C TRP A 118 13.75 8.17 -4.78
N TRP A 119 12.74 8.39 -5.62
CA TRP A 119 11.86 7.32 -6.08
C TRP A 119 12.61 6.39 -7.03
N PRO A 120 12.44 5.06 -6.92
CA PRO A 120 13.15 4.14 -7.81
C PRO A 120 12.68 4.31 -9.26
N SER A 121 13.63 4.53 -10.18
CA SER A 121 13.33 4.76 -11.61
C SER A 121 12.67 3.57 -12.34
N TRP A 122 12.72 2.39 -11.73
CA TRP A 122 12.12 1.16 -12.26
C TRP A 122 10.69 0.91 -11.75
N VAL A 123 10.20 1.70 -10.78
CA VAL A 123 8.83 1.63 -10.27
C VAL A 123 8.01 2.74 -10.94
N PRO A 124 7.02 2.41 -11.79
CA PRO A 124 6.19 3.43 -12.44
C PRO A 124 5.36 4.20 -11.41
N LEU A 125 5.05 5.47 -11.70
CA LEU A 125 4.12 6.32 -10.95
C LEU A 125 3.00 6.79 -11.85
#